data_AF-A0A4R6VN23-F1
#
_entry.id   AF-A0A4R6VN23-F1
#
_cell.length_a   1.000
_cell.length_b   1.000
_cell.length_c   1.000
_cell.angle_alpha   90.00
_cell.angle_beta   90.00
_cell.angle_gamma   90.00
#
_symmetry.space_group_name_H-M   'P 1'
#
loop_
_entity.id
_entity.type
_entity.pdbx_description
1 polymer ?
#
loop_
_entity_poly.entity_id
_entity_poly.type
_entity_poly.pdbx_seq_one_letter_code
_entity_poly.pdbx_strand_id
1 'polypeptide(L)'
;MTSDAGRPTSFLEVWRPGGVEVVLLAGPSMTIGREEGNGIVLDHDGQVSSLHAVLQSYGAGWAIRDLGSTNGTVVAGERLIAERALRHGDAIHVGATRLVFRGAASRAAPTKAPRKAPELTRRERDVLVALCRPLFSGAVFTEPATARAVAAELVVSEAAVKQHLLRLYDKFELDPTSTRRRVELANAALQRGAVTPAELT
;
A
#
# COMPACT_ATOMS: atom_id res chain seq x y z
N MET A 1 -26.95 -32.00 7.83
CA MET A 1 -25.84 -31.22 8.40
C MET A 1 -24.64 -31.39 7.50
N THR A 2 -24.54 -30.59 6.42
CA THR A 2 -23.45 -30.64 5.45
C THR A 2 -22.53 -29.44 5.69
N SER A 3 -21.27 -29.76 5.88
CA SER A 3 -20.15 -28.90 6.23
C SER A 3 -20.02 -27.66 5.34
N ASP A 4 -20.06 -26.47 5.92
CA ASP A 4 -19.67 -25.20 5.28
C ASP A 4 -18.14 -25.06 5.32
N ALA A 5 -17.46 -25.98 4.62
CA ALA A 5 -16.01 -25.95 4.49
C ALA A 5 -15.60 -24.83 3.53
N GLY A 6 -15.25 -23.67 4.12
CA GLY A 6 -14.23 -22.74 3.63
C GLY A 6 -14.25 -22.40 2.14
N ARG A 7 -15.21 -21.59 1.70
CA ARG A 7 -15.05 -20.88 0.41
C ARG A 7 -13.90 -19.87 0.57
N PRO A 8 -12.83 -19.91 -0.25
CA PRO A 8 -11.83 -18.85 -0.23
C PRO A 8 -12.54 -17.54 -0.60
N THR A 9 -12.58 -16.62 0.37
CA THR A 9 -13.38 -15.39 0.29
C THR A 9 -12.75 -14.30 -0.58
N SER A 10 -11.60 -14.56 -1.21
CA SER A 10 -10.88 -13.56 -2.01
C SER A 10 -10.29 -14.14 -3.31
N PHE A 11 -10.45 -13.42 -4.41
CA PHE A 11 -9.88 -13.77 -5.72
C PHE A 11 -9.47 -12.51 -6.51
N LEU A 12 -8.69 -12.70 -7.58
CA LEU A 12 -8.38 -11.68 -8.57
C LEU A 12 -9.03 -12.01 -9.90
N GLU A 13 -9.70 -11.03 -10.51
CA GLU A 13 -9.99 -11.03 -11.94
C GLU A 13 -8.74 -10.53 -12.67
N VAL A 14 -8.16 -11.30 -13.58
CA VAL A 14 -6.91 -11.02 -14.28
C VAL A 14 -7.18 -10.90 -15.77
N TRP A 15 -6.88 -9.74 -16.37
CA TRP A 15 -7.07 -9.52 -17.80
C TRP A 15 -5.85 -10.05 -18.57
N ARG A 16 -6.08 -11.06 -19.40
CA ARG A 16 -5.10 -11.68 -20.29
C ARG A 16 -5.52 -11.49 -21.76
N PRO A 17 -4.63 -11.76 -22.74
CA PRO A 17 -4.97 -11.68 -24.15
C PRO A 17 -6.19 -12.54 -24.56
N GLY A 18 -6.39 -13.68 -23.88
CA GLY A 18 -7.52 -14.58 -24.11
C GLY A 18 -8.83 -14.22 -23.37
N GLY A 19 -8.85 -13.16 -22.57
CA GLY A 19 -10.00 -12.76 -21.76
C GLY A 19 -9.68 -12.58 -20.28
N VAL A 20 -10.72 -12.58 -19.44
CA VAL A 20 -10.58 -12.43 -17.99
C VAL A 20 -10.51 -13.80 -17.34
N GLU A 21 -9.44 -14.07 -16.59
CA GLU A 21 -9.27 -15.26 -15.77
C GLU A 21 -9.54 -14.93 -14.29
N VAL A 22 -10.12 -15.86 -13.53
CA VAL A 22 -10.27 -15.72 -12.08
C VAL A 22 -9.22 -16.57 -11.37
N VAL A 23 -8.36 -15.92 -10.59
CA VAL A 23 -7.34 -16.59 -9.77
C VAL A 23 -7.73 -16.51 -8.30
N LEU A 24 -7.94 -17.67 -7.67
CA LEU A 24 -8.26 -17.75 -6.25
C LEU A 24 -7.02 -17.40 -5.41
N LEU A 25 -7.20 -16.54 -4.41
CA LEU A 25 -6.13 -16.22 -3.49
C LEU A 25 -6.11 -17.22 -2.34
N ALA A 26 -4.96 -17.86 -2.13
CA ALA A 26 -4.78 -18.93 -1.15
C ALA A 26 -3.44 -18.80 -0.42
N GLY A 27 -3.38 -19.37 0.78
CA GLY A 27 -2.17 -19.38 1.61
C GLY A 27 -1.83 -18.03 2.25
N PRO A 28 -0.64 -17.94 2.87
CA PRO A 28 -0.20 -16.72 3.57
C PRO A 28 0.26 -15.61 2.61
N SER A 29 0.67 -15.97 1.38
CA SER A 29 1.12 -15.03 0.36
C SER A 29 1.09 -15.63 -1.04
N MET A 30 0.91 -14.79 -2.06
CA MET A 30 1.05 -15.16 -3.47
C MET A 30 1.85 -14.09 -4.21
N THR A 31 2.79 -14.49 -5.04
CA THR A 31 3.59 -13.57 -5.86
C THR A 31 2.96 -13.35 -7.23
N ILE A 32 3.19 -12.17 -7.79
CA ILE A 32 2.78 -11.77 -9.13
C ILE A 32 4.05 -11.46 -9.92
N GLY A 33 4.18 -12.04 -11.11
CA GLY A 33 5.34 -11.76 -11.96
C GLY A 33 5.32 -12.58 -13.24
N ARG A 34 6.33 -12.34 -14.08
CA ARG A 34 6.47 -13.00 -15.39
C ARG A 34 7.04 -14.41 -15.29
N GLU A 35 7.80 -14.71 -14.23
CA GLU A 35 8.38 -16.06 -14.04
C GLU A 35 7.32 -17.09 -13.67
N GLU A 36 7.49 -18.31 -14.19
CA GLU A 36 6.58 -19.45 -13.96
C GLU A 36 6.48 -19.87 -12.49
N GLY A 37 7.47 -19.52 -11.67
CA GLY A 37 7.46 -19.80 -10.22
C GLY A 37 6.51 -18.92 -9.41
N ASN A 38 5.84 -17.94 -10.03
CA ASN A 38 4.92 -17.06 -9.33
C ASN A 38 3.54 -17.69 -9.10
N GLY A 39 2.89 -17.29 -8.01
CA GLY A 39 1.50 -17.70 -7.76
C GLY A 39 0.51 -17.15 -8.81
N ILE A 40 0.84 -16.00 -9.41
CA ILE A 40 0.11 -15.39 -10.52
C ILE A 40 1.14 -15.07 -11.62
N VAL A 41 1.18 -15.94 -12.63
CA VAL A 41 2.11 -15.83 -13.76
C VAL A 41 1.52 -14.93 -14.84
N LEU A 42 2.25 -13.89 -15.23
CA LEU A 42 1.90 -12.91 -16.27
C LEU A 42 2.97 -12.91 -17.38
N ASP A 43 3.29 -14.10 -17.88
CA ASP A 43 4.28 -14.40 -18.94
C ASP A 43 4.11 -13.59 -20.24
N HIS A 44 2.86 -13.31 -20.62
CA HIS A 44 2.49 -12.60 -21.83
C HIS A 44 2.81 -11.09 -21.80
N ASP A 45 3.03 -10.50 -20.63
CA ASP A 45 3.27 -9.07 -20.49
C ASP A 45 4.75 -8.77 -20.23
N GLY A 46 5.44 -8.29 -21.27
CA GLY A 46 6.86 -7.92 -21.20
C GLY A 46 7.17 -6.73 -20.29
N GLN A 47 6.17 -5.96 -19.86
CA GLN A 47 6.33 -4.85 -18.90
C GLN A 47 6.25 -5.33 -17.44
N VAL A 48 5.88 -6.59 -17.21
CA VAL A 48 5.88 -7.20 -15.89
C VAL A 48 7.27 -7.77 -15.59
N SER A 49 7.74 -7.49 -14.38
CA SER A 49 9.04 -7.99 -13.90
C SER A 49 8.94 -9.48 -13.57
N SER A 50 10.07 -10.19 -13.62
CA SER A 50 10.19 -11.60 -13.23
C SER A 50 9.45 -11.91 -11.92
N LEU A 51 9.76 -11.12 -10.89
CA LEU A 51 9.06 -11.06 -9.61
C LEU A 51 8.67 -9.59 -9.39
N HIS A 52 7.38 -9.25 -9.53
CA HIS A 52 6.93 -7.86 -9.63
C HIS A 52 6.31 -7.35 -8.33
N ALA A 53 5.35 -8.11 -7.78
CA ALA A 53 4.65 -7.75 -6.56
C ALA A 53 4.31 -9.00 -5.75
N VAL A 54 3.94 -8.80 -4.49
CA VAL A 54 3.43 -9.87 -3.62
C VAL A 54 2.13 -9.44 -2.96
N LEU A 55 1.18 -10.36 -2.95
CA LEU A 55 -0.02 -10.32 -2.15
C LEU A 55 0.24 -11.07 -0.85
N GLN A 56 -0.05 -10.45 0.28
CA GLN A 56 0.08 -11.06 1.59
C GLN A 56 -1.26 -11.07 2.29
N SER A 57 -1.60 -12.21 2.88
CA SER A 57 -2.82 -12.38 3.66
C SER A 57 -2.63 -11.82 5.07
N TYR A 58 -3.56 -10.98 5.51
CA TYR A 58 -3.60 -10.41 6.87
C TYR A 58 -4.98 -10.62 7.48
N GLY A 59 -5.10 -11.60 8.37
CA GLY A 59 -6.37 -11.94 9.02
C GLY A 59 -7.43 -12.34 7.98
N ALA A 60 -8.43 -11.49 7.78
CA ALA A 60 -9.52 -11.69 6.82
C ALA A 60 -9.34 -10.93 5.49
N GLY A 61 -8.22 -10.23 5.29
CA GLY A 61 -7.96 -9.38 4.13
C GLY A 61 -6.63 -9.67 3.45
N TRP A 62 -6.36 -8.91 2.39
CA TRP A 62 -5.12 -9.00 1.61
C TRP A 62 -4.47 -7.63 1.49
N ALA A 63 -3.16 -7.59 1.41
CA ALA A 63 -2.40 -6.39 1.05
C ALA A 63 -1.46 -6.70 -0.09
N ILE A 64 -1.10 -5.68 -0.87
CA ILE A 64 -0.14 -5.76 -1.96
C ILE A 64 1.09 -4.92 -1.64
N ARG A 65 2.26 -5.44 -2.00
CA ARG A 65 3.54 -4.71 -1.97
C ARG A 65 4.27 -4.93 -3.30
N ASP A 66 4.83 -3.85 -3.85
CA ASP A 66 5.74 -3.91 -4.99
C ASP A 66 7.13 -4.40 -4.54
N LEU A 67 7.78 -5.26 -5.33
CA LEU A 67 9.06 -5.89 -4.99
C LEU A 67 10.25 -5.23 -5.69
N GLY A 68 10.15 -3.94 -6.03
CA GLY A 68 11.18 -3.23 -6.78
C GLY A 68 11.03 -3.42 -8.28
N SER A 69 9.79 -3.48 -8.76
CA SER A 69 9.50 -3.68 -10.17
C SER A 69 9.94 -2.50 -11.03
N THR A 70 10.30 -2.76 -12.28
CA THR A 70 10.80 -1.73 -13.21
C THR A 70 9.75 -0.65 -13.48
N ASN A 71 8.52 -1.07 -13.74
CA ASN A 71 7.43 -0.16 -14.12
C ASN A 71 6.57 0.29 -12.93
N GLY A 72 6.77 -0.31 -11.76
CA GLY A 72 5.96 -0.09 -10.56
C GLY A 72 4.60 -0.77 -10.64
N THR A 73 4.00 -0.94 -9.47
CA THR A 73 2.61 -1.37 -9.31
C THR A 73 1.71 -0.15 -9.13
N VAL A 74 0.52 -0.15 -9.71
CA VAL A 74 -0.51 0.91 -9.52
C VAL A 74 -1.76 0.27 -8.92
N VAL A 75 -2.31 0.84 -7.84
CA VAL A 75 -3.51 0.33 -7.16
C VAL A 75 -4.55 1.45 -7.06
N ALA A 76 -5.76 1.20 -7.54
CA ALA A 76 -6.86 2.16 -7.62
C ALA A 76 -6.47 3.49 -8.31
N GLY A 77 -5.63 3.40 -9.35
CA GLY A 77 -5.15 4.54 -10.13
C GLY A 77 -3.93 5.27 -9.55
N GLU A 78 -3.36 4.78 -8.43
CA GLU A 78 -2.23 5.42 -7.75
C GLU A 78 -1.02 4.50 -7.69
N ARG A 79 0.18 5.03 -7.94
CA ARG A 79 1.41 4.24 -7.86
C ARG A 79 1.68 3.79 -6.42
N LEU A 80 1.96 2.50 -6.27
CA LEU A 80 2.25 1.86 -5.00
C LEU A 80 3.68 2.20 -4.57
N ILE A 81 3.80 2.86 -3.43
CA ILE A 81 5.09 3.29 -2.86
C ILE A 81 5.46 2.42 -1.64
N ALA A 82 4.45 1.98 -0.89
CA ALA A 82 4.58 1.06 0.24
C ALA A 82 3.46 0.03 0.20
N GLU A 83 3.50 -0.95 1.10
CA GLU A 83 2.44 -1.96 1.25
C GLU A 83 1.07 -1.29 1.46
N ARG A 84 0.06 -1.77 0.71
CA ARG A 84 -1.31 -1.25 0.74
C ARG A 84 -2.31 -2.39 0.93
N ALA A 85 -3.18 -2.26 1.94
CA ALA A 85 -4.33 -3.15 2.09
C ALA A 85 -5.29 -3.00 0.91
N LEU A 86 -5.66 -4.13 0.30
CA LEU A 86 -6.58 -4.21 -0.82
C LEU A 86 -8.03 -4.21 -0.35
N ARG A 87 -8.86 -3.49 -1.09
CA ARG A 87 -10.31 -3.41 -0.89
C ARG A 87 -11.03 -4.04 -2.05
N HIS A 88 -12.22 -4.58 -1.78
CA HIS A 88 -13.08 -5.12 -2.82
C HIS A 88 -13.28 -4.08 -3.94
N GLY A 89 -12.96 -4.47 -5.18
CA GLY A 89 -13.05 -3.63 -6.35
C GLY A 89 -11.78 -2.85 -6.69
N ASP A 90 -10.72 -2.91 -5.87
CA ASP A 90 -9.45 -2.25 -6.19
C ASP A 90 -8.87 -2.81 -7.49
N ALA A 91 -8.65 -1.91 -8.46
CA ALA A 91 -7.97 -2.24 -9.70
C ALA A 91 -6.46 -2.11 -9.50
N ILE A 92 -5.73 -3.18 -9.76
CA ILE A 92 -4.27 -3.27 -9.68
C ILE A 92 -3.75 -3.31 -11.11
N HIS A 93 -2.73 -2.51 -11.43
CA HIS A 93 -2.01 -2.59 -12.69
C HIS A 93 -0.55 -2.91 -12.40
N VAL A 94 -0.02 -3.88 -13.14
CA VAL A 94 1.38 -4.28 -13.14
C VAL A 94 1.80 -4.38 -14.59
N GLY A 95 2.81 -3.61 -15.00
CA GLY A 95 3.08 -3.45 -16.43
C GLY A 95 1.84 -2.92 -17.19
N ALA A 96 1.45 -3.61 -18.26
CA ALA A 96 0.23 -3.33 -19.02
C ALA A 96 -0.98 -4.16 -18.54
N THR A 97 -0.77 -5.10 -17.64
CA THR A 97 -1.79 -6.03 -17.15
C THR A 97 -2.65 -5.39 -16.06
N ARG A 98 -3.97 -5.55 -16.20
CA ARG A 98 -4.96 -5.16 -15.20
C ARG A 98 -5.43 -6.37 -14.40
N LEU A 99 -5.52 -6.20 -13.10
CA LEU A 99 -6.15 -7.12 -12.15
C LEU A 99 -7.20 -6.38 -11.32
N VAL A 100 -8.23 -7.06 -10.84
CA VAL A 100 -9.22 -6.49 -9.90
C VAL A 100 -9.41 -7.41 -8.72
N PHE A 101 -9.20 -6.87 -7.52
CA PHE A 101 -9.34 -7.62 -6.27
C PHE A 101 -10.81 -7.76 -5.85
N ARG A 102 -11.23 -8.99 -5.57
CA ARG A 102 -12.56 -9.35 -5.09
C ARG A 102 -12.41 -10.07 -3.77
N GLY A 103 -12.40 -9.32 -2.67
CA GLY A 103 -12.44 -9.88 -1.30
C GLY A 103 -13.86 -9.91 -0.74
N ALA A 104 -14.06 -10.66 0.36
CA ALA A 104 -15.24 -10.51 1.20
C ALA A 104 -15.32 -9.05 1.61
N ALA A 105 -16.47 -8.43 1.35
CA ALA A 105 -16.73 -7.04 1.72
C ALA A 105 -16.72 -6.91 3.25
N SER A 106 -15.52 -6.79 3.84
CA SER A 106 -15.41 -6.17 5.15
C SER A 106 -15.86 -4.73 4.97
N ARG A 107 -16.76 -4.29 5.86
CA ARG A 107 -17.41 -2.97 5.88
C ARG A 107 -16.41 -1.86 6.25
N ALA A 108 -15.21 -1.87 5.67
CA ALA A 108 -14.21 -0.82 5.81
C ALA A 108 -14.56 0.31 4.84
N ALA A 109 -14.99 1.43 5.43
CA ALA A 109 -15.61 2.58 4.77
C ALA A 109 -14.89 3.06 3.49
N PRO A 110 -15.63 3.56 2.49
CA PRO A 110 -15.05 4.09 1.25
C PRO A 110 -14.15 5.28 1.57
N THR A 111 -12.85 5.20 1.26
CA THR A 111 -12.03 6.41 1.21
C THR A 111 -12.36 7.10 -0.11
N LYS A 112 -13.12 8.19 -0.02
CA LYS A 112 -13.40 9.12 -1.12
C LYS A 112 -12.08 9.52 -1.82
N ALA A 113 -12.19 9.89 -3.10
CA ALA A 113 -11.14 10.52 -3.93
C ALA A 113 -10.20 11.44 -3.11
N PRO A 114 -8.89 11.53 -3.45
CA PRO A 114 -7.90 12.21 -2.63
C PRO A 114 -8.39 13.62 -2.28
N ARG A 115 -8.78 13.80 -1.01
CA ARG A 115 -9.04 15.12 -0.45
C ARG A 115 -7.71 15.86 -0.48
N LYS A 116 -7.70 17.12 -0.95
CA LYS A 116 -6.53 18.00 -0.92
C LYS A 116 -5.83 17.91 0.45
N ALA A 117 -4.50 17.91 0.47
CA ALA A 117 -3.73 17.87 1.72
C ALA A 117 -4.23 18.93 2.72
N PRO A 118 -4.34 18.58 4.02
CA PRO A 118 -4.70 19.55 5.05
C PRO A 118 -3.62 20.64 5.15
N GLU A 119 -3.98 21.82 5.67
CA GLU A 119 -3.00 22.86 5.94
C GLU A 119 -2.04 22.41 7.05
N LEU A 120 -0.76 22.30 6.70
CA LEU A 120 0.32 21.90 7.60
C LEU A 120 1.16 23.11 7.99
N THR A 121 1.40 23.24 9.30
CA THR A 121 2.44 24.13 9.82
C THR A 121 3.82 23.66 9.34
N ARG A 122 4.83 24.54 9.40
CA ARG A 122 6.22 24.17 9.04
C ARG A 122 6.68 22.93 9.81
N ARG A 123 6.49 22.90 11.14
CA ARG A 123 6.89 21.77 11.99
C ARG A 123 6.18 20.46 11.67
N GLU A 124 4.88 20.52 11.37
CA GLU A 124 4.14 19.33 10.95
C GLU A 124 4.64 18.79 9.60
N ARG A 125 4.98 19.68 8.66
CA ARG A 125 5.57 19.29 7.38
C ARG A 125 6.97 18.68 7.58
N ASP A 126 7.83 19.28 8.40
CA ASP A 126 9.17 18.75 8.70
C ASP A 126 9.08 17.32 9.28
N VAL A 127 8.16 17.10 10.23
CA VAL A 127 7.88 15.78 10.81
C VAL A 127 7.38 14.80 9.74
N LEU A 128 6.50 15.24 8.84
CA LEU A 128 5.93 14.40 7.79
C LEU A 128 6.97 14.01 6.73
N VAL A 129 7.85 14.93 6.36
CA VAL A 129 8.98 14.69 5.45
C VAL A 129 9.96 13.68 6.06
N ALA A 130 10.41 13.92 7.29
CA ALA A 130 11.30 13.01 8.02
C ALA A 130 10.66 11.62 8.21
N LEU A 131 9.36 11.57 8.46
CA LEU A 131 8.60 10.31 8.55
C LEU A 131 8.67 9.51 7.23
N CYS A 132 8.52 10.18 6.09
CA CYS A 132 8.44 9.54 4.78
C CYS A 132 9.80 9.29 4.12
N ARG A 133 10.87 9.95 4.59
CA ARG A 133 12.20 9.88 3.95
C ARG A 133 12.73 8.44 3.76
N PRO A 134 12.59 7.51 4.73
CA PRO A 134 13.07 6.14 4.53
C PRO A 134 12.44 5.42 3.34
N LEU A 135 11.21 5.79 2.94
CA LEU A 135 10.47 5.14 1.85
C LEU A 135 11.14 5.29 0.48
N PHE A 136 12.09 6.21 0.33
CA PHE A 136 12.80 6.48 -0.92
C PHE A 136 14.29 6.09 -0.87
N SER A 137 14.73 5.44 0.20
CA SER A 137 16.13 5.04 0.37
C SER A 137 16.56 3.81 -0.45
N GLY A 138 15.67 3.25 -1.27
CA GLY A 138 15.96 2.12 -2.17
C GLY A 138 16.08 0.75 -1.50
N ALA A 139 15.86 0.66 -0.19
CA ALA A 139 15.87 -0.60 0.54
C ALA A 139 14.52 -1.34 0.42
N VAL A 140 14.57 -2.63 0.06
CA VAL A 140 13.43 -3.55 0.03
C VAL A 140 12.83 -3.60 1.44
N PHE A 141 11.50 -3.40 1.59
CA PHE A 141 10.77 -3.34 2.87
C PHE A 141 11.01 -2.10 3.75
N THR A 142 10.97 -0.90 3.19
CA THR A 142 11.10 0.33 3.99
C THR A 142 9.78 0.74 4.64
N GLU A 143 9.72 0.67 5.97
CA GLU A 143 8.66 1.29 6.77
C GLU A 143 8.95 2.81 6.96
N PRO A 144 7.92 3.64 7.17
CA PRO A 144 8.12 5.02 7.59
C PRO A 144 8.93 5.11 8.89
N ALA A 145 9.67 6.20 9.06
CA ALA A 145 10.56 6.38 10.21
C ALA A 145 9.83 6.19 11.56
N THR A 146 10.56 5.71 12.56
CA THR A 146 10.03 5.68 13.94
C THR A 146 9.99 7.10 14.51
N ALA A 147 9.13 7.34 15.50
CA ALA A 147 9.11 8.65 16.17
C ALA A 147 10.48 9.04 16.76
N ARG A 148 11.25 8.03 17.21
CA ARG A 148 12.64 8.19 17.65
C ARG A 148 13.58 8.60 16.52
N ALA A 149 13.48 7.98 15.35
CA ALA A 149 14.29 8.34 14.18
C ALA A 149 13.98 9.77 13.70
N VAL A 150 12.70 10.14 13.63
CA VAL A 150 12.28 11.51 13.29
C VAL A 150 12.79 12.51 14.31
N ALA A 151 12.75 12.18 15.60
CA ALA A 151 13.25 13.04 16.67
C ALA A 151 14.77 13.27 16.56
N ALA A 152 15.52 12.21 16.28
CA ALA A 152 16.97 12.28 16.08
C ALA A 152 17.33 13.15 14.86
N GLU A 153 16.59 13.00 13.76
CA GLU A 153 16.82 13.76 12.53
C GLU A 153 16.52 15.25 12.72
N LEU A 154 15.37 15.57 13.32
CA LEU A 154 14.93 16.95 13.50
C LEU A 154 15.55 17.63 14.74
N VAL A 155 16.39 16.92 15.49
CA VAL A 155 17.04 17.38 16.72
C VAL A 155 16.02 17.91 17.74
N VAL A 156 14.99 17.11 18.01
CA VAL A 156 13.90 17.41 18.96
C VAL A 156 13.61 16.21 19.88
N SER A 157 12.74 16.37 20.88
CA SER A 157 12.34 15.27 21.75
C SER A 157 11.34 14.31 21.09
N GLU A 158 11.38 13.02 21.45
CA GLU A 158 10.38 12.04 20.99
C GLU A 158 8.94 12.43 21.38
N ALA A 159 8.76 13.07 22.52
CA ALA A 159 7.46 13.55 22.98
C ALA A 159 6.90 14.64 22.05
N ALA A 160 7.74 15.57 21.58
CA ALA A 160 7.35 16.59 20.63
C ALA A 160 6.92 15.97 19.29
N VAL A 161 7.69 15.00 18.78
CA VAL A 161 7.32 14.25 17.56
C VAL A 161 5.99 13.53 17.73
N LYS A 162 5.78 12.82 18.85
CA LYS A 162 4.51 12.13 19.14
C LYS A 162 3.32 13.11 19.15
N GLN A 163 3.48 14.30 19.74
CA GLN A 163 2.43 15.33 19.72
C GLN A 163 2.15 15.87 18.30
N HIS A 164 3.18 16.03 17.46
CA HIS A 164 2.98 16.40 16.06
C HIS A 164 2.32 15.29 15.25
N LEU A 165 2.68 14.02 15.48
CA LEU A 165 2.05 12.86 14.85
C LEU A 165 0.57 12.75 15.21
N LEU A 166 0.19 12.96 16.48
CA LEU A 166 -1.23 12.96 16.87
C LEU A 166 -2.04 14.01 16.10
N ARG A 167 -1.52 15.25 16.02
CA ARG A 167 -2.15 16.32 15.23
C ARG A 167 -2.24 15.98 13.75
N LEU A 168 -1.19 15.37 13.19
CA LEU A 168 -1.19 14.90 11.81
C LEU A 168 -2.25 13.81 11.60
N TYR A 169 -2.36 12.82 12.48
CA TYR A 169 -3.39 11.80 12.36
C TYR A 169 -4.80 12.39 12.37
N ASP A 170 -5.06 13.37 13.23
CA ASP A 170 -6.35 14.06 13.28
C ASP A 170 -6.61 14.85 11.99
N LYS A 171 -5.61 15.63 11.51
CA LYS A 171 -5.70 16.41 10.27
C LYS A 171 -5.90 15.55 9.02
N PHE A 172 -5.33 14.35 9.01
CA PHE A 172 -5.50 13.40 7.92
C PHE A 172 -6.74 12.51 8.08
N GLU A 173 -7.48 12.67 9.18
CA GLU A 173 -8.69 11.91 9.53
C GLU A 173 -8.41 10.39 9.57
N LEU A 174 -7.30 9.99 10.18
CA LEU A 174 -6.93 8.57 10.29
C LEU A 174 -7.65 7.88 11.45
N ASP A 175 -7.91 6.59 11.29
CA ASP A 175 -8.58 5.78 12.30
C ASP A 175 -7.75 5.72 13.60
N PRO A 176 -8.28 6.19 14.74
CA PRO A 176 -7.55 6.19 16.01
C PRO A 176 -7.26 4.78 16.53
N THR A 177 -8.02 3.77 16.09
CA THR A 177 -7.89 2.37 16.52
C THR A 177 -6.86 1.58 15.71
N SER A 178 -6.38 2.14 14.59
CA SER A 178 -5.41 1.47 13.73
C SER A 178 -4.05 1.31 14.44
N THR A 179 -3.48 0.11 14.34
CA THR A 179 -2.12 -0.19 14.84
C THR A 179 -1.03 0.26 13.87
N ARG A 180 -1.39 0.64 12.63
CA ARG A 180 -0.46 1.02 11.55
C ARG A 180 -0.58 2.49 11.14
N ARG A 181 -1.04 3.38 12.05
CA ARG A 181 -1.29 4.81 11.78
C ARG A 181 -0.12 5.55 11.13
N ARG A 182 1.15 5.18 11.40
CA ARG A 182 2.32 5.77 10.72
C ARG A 182 2.36 5.47 9.22
N VAL A 183 2.04 4.23 8.84
CA VAL A 183 1.99 3.80 7.43
C VAL A 183 0.81 4.46 6.72
N GLU A 184 -0.35 4.49 7.36
CA GLU A 184 -1.53 5.19 6.84
C GLU A 184 -1.27 6.68 6.65
N LEU A 185 -0.58 7.33 7.60
CA LEU A 185 -0.21 8.74 7.49
C LEU A 185 0.76 8.99 6.33
N ALA A 186 1.80 8.16 6.18
CA ALA A 186 2.76 8.31 5.08
C ALA A 186 2.07 8.11 3.72
N ASN A 187 1.23 7.08 3.60
CA ASN A 187 0.45 6.83 2.38
C ASN A 187 -0.50 7.99 2.08
N ALA A 188 -1.24 8.48 3.07
CA ALA A 188 -2.16 9.60 2.90
C ALA A 188 -1.42 10.91 2.58
N ALA A 189 -0.23 11.13 3.14
CA ALA A 189 0.60 12.29 2.86
C ALA A 189 1.07 12.32 1.40
N LEU A 190 1.53 11.18 0.89
CA LEU A 190 1.94 11.04 -0.51
C LEU A 190 0.73 11.16 -1.45
N GLN A 191 -0.38 10.49 -1.14
CA GLN A 191 -1.60 10.52 -1.96
C GLN A 191 -2.22 11.92 -2.06
N ARG A 192 -2.23 12.68 -0.96
CA ARG A 192 -2.83 14.02 -0.93
C ARG A 192 -1.87 15.12 -1.39
N GLY A 193 -0.64 14.77 -1.78
CA GLY A 193 0.40 15.72 -2.18
C GLY A 193 0.91 16.60 -1.03
N ALA A 194 0.80 16.12 0.21
CA ALA A 194 1.32 16.82 1.39
C ALA A 194 2.86 16.74 1.48
N VAL A 195 3.43 15.70 0.86
CA VAL A 195 4.86 15.47 0.69
C VAL A 195 5.08 14.97 -0.74
N THR A 196 6.07 15.53 -1.42
CA THR A 196 6.43 15.14 -2.78
C THR A 196 7.72 14.31 -2.81
N PRO A 197 7.92 13.45 -3.83
CA PRO A 197 9.17 12.68 -3.98
C PRO A 197 10.43 13.56 -4.00
N ALA A 198 10.35 14.78 -4.54
CA ALA A 198 11.45 15.73 -4.58
C ALA A 198 11.89 16.25 -3.20
N GLU A 199 11.00 16.20 -2.20
CA GLU A 199 11.31 16.58 -0.80
C GLU A 199 11.94 15.42 -0.01
N LEU A 200 11.95 14.21 -0.59
CA LEU A 200 12.39 12.97 0.06
C LEU A 200 13.73 12.46 -0.48
N THR A 201 14.34 13.17 -1.42
CA THR A 201 15.68 12.91 -1.98
C THR A 201 16.71 13.85 -1.35
#